data_AF-R6Q5X7-F1
#
_entry.id   AF-R6Q5X7-F1
#
_cell.length_a   1.000
_cell.length_b   1.000
_cell.length_c   1.000
_cell.angle_alpha   90.00
_cell.angle_beta   90.00
_cell.angle_gamma   90.00
#
_symmetry.space_group_name_H-M   'P 1'
#
loop_
_entity.id
_entity.type
_entity.pdbx_description
1 polymer ?
#
loop_
_entity_poly.entity_id
_entity_poly.type
_entity_poly.pdbx_seq_one_letter_code
_entity_poly.pdbx_strand_id
1 'polypeptide(L)'
;MKYFVRVSIVLLIAVGIVFGFSYYYREKKNNENIVLTTQVITTTKPNQTTTAAPDTVYYDDNGYKLFIDNKNKAYIEYNSVRKELGGFDWALTQKPVDFYYGDYDGDNEKELLVLYCSPACDLNNSLITADKSDFENYHKYAVLIKPITNSSGKQDFKIIYADQNTWKKPFEMAINAKMNQVKSCNKYLQFVMDDNDVELKYDKATGISSNKYVYYAKALHNDNKDGYKKFTKWGKGEGNYYVAKDGSLQLNIMVLAYYDDSSKAQYVGDIHTGVSVNKKGRFTITPKTIEFIPKDSYAMPDLRDNNPKKFTYTLNNTSSNTITTNDNLIDWIDASFEIADNVNEQSVSFGELESQIKCVDKVKITQTSIVLTAKEGFVFSDRVTNSGDYSVVIGDNKDITYKAEILERESRSVLKITYDKKYSREMLKNVKLKYGA
;
A
#
# COMPACT_ATOMS: atom_id res chain seq x y z
N MET A 1 -37.23 37.00 -15.65
CA MET A 1 -35.80 36.78 -15.29
C MET A 1 -35.52 35.46 -14.57
N LYS A 2 -36.23 35.08 -13.48
CA LYS A 2 -35.96 33.84 -12.73
C LYS A 2 -36.07 32.53 -13.56
N TYR A 3 -37.00 32.46 -14.52
CA TYR A 3 -37.14 31.29 -15.40
C TYR A 3 -36.02 31.17 -16.44
N PHE A 4 -35.55 32.29 -16.98
CA PHE A 4 -34.47 32.30 -17.97
C PHE A 4 -33.14 31.82 -17.37
N VAL A 5 -32.83 32.26 -16.14
CA VAL A 5 -31.63 31.83 -15.40
C VAL A 5 -31.65 30.33 -15.10
N ARG A 6 -32.82 29.76 -14.74
CA ARG A 6 -32.94 28.31 -14.51
C ARG A 6 -32.73 27.50 -15.79
N VAL A 7 -33.26 27.96 -16.92
CA VAL A 7 -33.04 27.32 -18.23
C VAL A 7 -31.57 27.40 -18.64
N SER A 8 -30.90 28.54 -18.43
CA SER A 8 -29.47 28.69 -18.71
C SER A 8 -28.58 27.80 -17.85
N ILE A 9 -28.90 27.60 -16.56
CA ILE A 9 -28.14 26.71 -15.67
C ILE A 9 -28.30 25.25 -16.11
N VAL A 10 -29.51 24.82 -16.46
CA VAL A 10 -29.77 23.46 -16.94
C VAL A 10 -29.03 23.19 -18.26
N LEU A 11 -29.02 24.17 -19.18
CA LEU A 11 -28.25 24.08 -20.42
C LEU A 11 -26.73 24.02 -20.16
N LEU A 12 -26.20 24.80 -19.22
CA LEU A 12 -24.79 24.75 -18.83
C LEU A 12 -24.38 23.38 -18.26
N ILE A 13 -25.23 22.78 -17.43
CA ILE A 13 -25.01 21.43 -16.89
C ILE A 13 -25.08 20.39 -18.02
N ALA A 14 -26.06 20.49 -18.92
CA ALA A 14 -26.18 19.58 -20.05
C ALA A 14 -24.97 19.67 -21.01
N VAL A 15 -24.52 20.88 -21.32
CA VAL A 15 -23.30 21.11 -22.13
C VAL A 15 -22.07 20.59 -21.39
N GLY A 16 -21.95 20.81 -20.08
CA GLY A 16 -20.86 20.28 -19.25
C GLY A 16 -20.82 18.75 -19.21
N ILE A 17 -21.98 18.09 -19.13
CA ILE A 17 -22.09 16.62 -19.18
C ILE A 17 -21.75 16.10 -20.58
N VAL A 18 -22.26 16.73 -21.65
CA VAL A 18 -21.98 16.30 -23.03
C VAL A 18 -20.51 16.53 -23.41
N PHE A 19 -19.90 17.64 -23.00
CA PHE A 19 -18.46 17.88 -23.17
C PHE A 19 -17.62 16.95 -22.31
N GLY A 20 -18.03 16.69 -21.05
CA GLY A 20 -17.35 15.75 -20.16
C GLY A 20 -17.38 14.32 -20.71
N PHE A 21 -18.54 13.85 -21.19
CA PHE A 21 -18.67 12.55 -21.84
C PHE A 21 -17.91 12.49 -23.17
N SER A 22 -17.96 13.54 -24.01
CA SER A 22 -17.23 13.55 -25.28
C SER A 22 -15.72 13.59 -25.09
N TYR A 23 -15.22 14.33 -24.10
CA TYR A 23 -13.81 14.34 -23.72
C TYR A 23 -13.37 12.96 -23.22
N TYR A 24 -14.15 12.37 -22.29
CA TYR A 24 -13.89 11.04 -21.74
C TYR A 24 -13.92 9.93 -22.81
N TYR A 25 -14.89 9.97 -23.73
CA TYR A 25 -15.00 8.97 -24.80
C TYR A 25 -13.87 9.11 -25.82
N ARG A 26 -13.40 10.34 -26.05
CA ARG A 26 -12.28 10.61 -26.96
C ARG A 26 -10.93 10.21 -26.36
N GLU A 27 -10.72 10.40 -25.06
CA GLU A 27 -9.56 9.85 -24.33
C GLU A 27 -9.54 8.32 -24.40
N LYS A 28 -10.69 7.66 -24.22
CA LYS A 28 -10.79 6.19 -24.27
C LYS A 28 -10.55 5.63 -25.67
N LYS A 29 -11.01 6.32 -26.72
CA LYS A 29 -10.85 5.89 -28.12
C LYS A 29 -9.44 6.14 -28.67
N ASN A 30 -8.72 7.17 -28.18
CA ASN A 30 -7.34 7.42 -28.57
C ASN A 30 -6.38 6.33 -28.02
N ASN A 31 -6.69 5.74 -26.87
CA ASN A 31 -5.92 4.62 -26.31
C ASN A 31 -6.11 3.28 -27.04
N GLU A 32 -7.17 3.12 -27.87
CA GLU A 32 -7.45 1.84 -28.56
C GLU A 32 -6.48 1.54 -29.74
N ASN A 33 -5.62 2.49 -30.14
CA ASN A 33 -4.67 2.33 -31.27
C ASN A 33 -3.19 2.33 -30.85
N ILE A 34 -2.89 2.01 -29.59
CA ILE A 34 -1.50 1.85 -29.13
C ILE A 34 -0.94 0.55 -29.70
N VAL A 35 0.06 0.66 -30.58
CA VAL A 35 0.77 -0.50 -31.10
C VAL A 35 1.89 -0.84 -30.11
N LEU A 36 1.71 -1.96 -29.42
CA LEU A 36 2.72 -2.54 -28.52
C LEU A 36 3.83 -3.19 -29.36
N THR A 37 4.88 -2.43 -29.68
CA THR A 37 6.07 -2.99 -30.35
C THR A 37 7.11 -3.40 -29.32
N THR A 38 6.90 -4.53 -28.65
CA THR A 38 7.94 -5.11 -27.78
C THR A 38 9.00 -5.77 -28.66
N GLN A 39 10.03 -5.03 -29.06
CA GLN A 39 11.23 -5.64 -29.65
C GLN A 39 12.25 -5.93 -28.56
N VAL A 40 12.37 -7.21 -28.20
CA VAL A 40 13.58 -7.73 -27.55
C VAL A 40 14.65 -7.85 -28.63
N ILE A 41 15.50 -6.83 -28.80
CA ILE A 41 16.65 -6.96 -29.68
C ILE A 41 17.78 -7.65 -28.90
N THR A 42 17.94 -8.95 -29.12
CA THR A 42 19.18 -9.65 -28.82
C THR A 42 20.23 -9.22 -29.87
N THR A 43 21.40 -8.75 -29.43
CA THR A 43 22.61 -8.60 -30.26
C THR A 43 22.87 -9.91 -31.02
N THR A 44 23.31 -9.99 -32.28
CA THR A 44 24.29 -9.22 -33.05
C THR A 44 24.14 -9.60 -34.54
N LYS A 45 24.49 -8.71 -35.49
CA LYS A 45 25.02 -9.14 -36.80
C LYS A 45 26.28 -8.32 -37.11
N PRO A 46 27.48 -8.92 -37.08
CA PRO A 46 28.67 -8.28 -37.60
C PRO A 46 28.63 -8.38 -39.13
N ASN A 47 28.68 -7.25 -39.83
CA ASN A 47 29.42 -7.08 -41.08
C ASN A 47 29.29 -5.64 -41.58
N GLN A 48 30.29 -4.82 -41.30
CA GLN A 48 31.11 -4.16 -42.31
C GLN A 48 32.25 -3.40 -41.63
N THR A 49 33.45 -3.62 -42.15
CA THR A 49 34.71 -3.01 -41.73
C THR A 49 34.71 -1.50 -41.96
N THR A 50 34.62 -0.74 -40.88
CA THR A 50 35.07 0.65 -40.80
C THR A 50 35.82 0.85 -39.48
N THR A 51 36.86 1.68 -39.51
CA THR A 51 37.90 1.89 -38.47
C THR A 51 37.41 2.64 -37.22
N ALA A 52 36.12 2.58 -36.91
CA ALA A 52 35.54 3.00 -35.65
C ALA A 52 34.51 1.94 -35.23
N ALA A 53 34.44 1.61 -33.94
CA ALA A 53 33.44 0.66 -33.45
C ALA A 53 32.04 1.06 -33.97
N PRO A 54 31.26 0.13 -34.56
CA PRO A 54 29.95 0.47 -35.11
C PRO A 54 28.99 0.88 -34.00
N ASP A 55 28.08 1.80 -34.32
CA ASP A 55 27.01 2.22 -33.40
C ASP A 55 26.17 1.00 -32.97
N THR A 56 25.86 0.89 -31.69
CA THR A 56 24.98 -0.15 -31.16
C THR A 56 23.54 0.36 -31.18
N VAL A 57 22.71 -0.21 -32.06
CA VAL A 57 21.31 0.20 -32.25
C VAL A 57 20.37 -0.61 -31.35
N TYR A 58 19.52 0.09 -30.59
CA TYR A 58 18.56 -0.48 -29.65
C TYR A 58 17.11 -0.38 -30.12
N TYR A 59 16.81 0.59 -31.01
CA TYR A 59 15.51 0.77 -31.64
C TYR A 59 15.72 1.42 -33.01
N ASP A 60 15.05 0.91 -34.05
CA ASP A 60 15.05 1.48 -35.41
C ASP A 60 13.72 1.15 -36.08
N ASP A 61 12.68 1.89 -35.69
CA ASP A 61 11.31 1.69 -36.16
C ASP A 61 10.52 3.00 -36.06
N ASN A 62 9.40 3.12 -36.78
CA ASN A 62 8.50 4.29 -36.78
C ASN A 62 9.20 5.65 -37.02
N GLY A 63 10.32 5.64 -37.74
CA GLY A 63 11.14 6.82 -38.04
C GLY A 63 12.06 7.27 -36.91
N TYR A 64 12.10 6.54 -35.80
CA TYR A 64 13.03 6.78 -34.69
C TYR A 64 14.16 5.77 -34.69
N LYS A 65 15.36 6.25 -34.40
CA LYS A 65 16.54 5.42 -34.18
C LYS A 65 17.18 5.76 -32.84
N LEU A 66 17.20 4.80 -31.91
CA LEU A 66 17.93 4.91 -30.64
C LEU A 66 19.21 4.07 -30.70
N PHE A 67 20.35 4.68 -30.45
CA PHE A 67 21.64 4.00 -30.52
C PHE A 67 22.66 4.57 -29.52
N ILE A 68 23.64 3.77 -29.15
CA ILE A 68 24.87 4.21 -28.50
C ILE A 68 25.95 4.33 -29.57
N ASP A 69 26.56 5.51 -29.65
CA ASP A 69 27.65 5.75 -30.61
C ASP A 69 28.99 5.17 -30.12
N ASN A 70 29.99 5.24 -30.99
CA ASN A 70 31.36 4.77 -30.71
C ASN A 70 32.07 5.49 -29.55
N LYS A 71 31.50 6.56 -28.99
CA LYS A 71 31.99 7.27 -27.80
C LYS A 71 31.19 6.92 -26.54
N ASN A 72 30.39 5.86 -26.59
CA ASN A 72 29.50 5.42 -25.50
C ASN A 72 28.50 6.51 -25.09
N LYS A 73 27.98 7.28 -26.05
CA LYS A 73 26.91 8.25 -25.81
C LYS A 73 25.62 7.79 -26.47
N ALA A 74 24.51 7.88 -25.74
CA ALA A 74 23.20 7.53 -26.26
C ALA A 74 22.57 8.69 -27.04
N TYR A 75 22.00 8.37 -28.20
CA TYR A 75 21.35 9.32 -29.09
C TYR A 75 20.03 8.77 -29.62
N ILE A 76 19.04 9.65 -29.68
CA ILE A 76 17.82 9.43 -30.45
C ILE A 76 17.87 10.29 -31.71
N GLU A 77 17.58 9.69 -32.85
CA GLU A 77 17.40 10.34 -34.12
C GLU A 77 15.94 10.20 -34.59
N TYR A 78 15.38 11.28 -35.11
CA TYR A 78 14.08 11.31 -35.78
C TYR A 78 14.14 12.27 -36.96
N ASN A 79 13.86 11.78 -38.17
CA ASN A 79 13.89 12.54 -39.42
C ASN A 79 15.15 13.42 -39.59
N SER A 80 16.32 12.79 -39.45
CA SER A 80 17.65 13.42 -39.56
C SER A 80 17.98 14.49 -38.51
N VAL A 81 17.13 14.65 -37.48
CA VAL A 81 17.46 15.41 -36.28
C VAL A 81 17.96 14.44 -35.23
N ARG A 82 19.17 14.68 -34.69
CA ARG A 82 19.80 13.88 -33.64
C ARG A 82 19.88 14.67 -32.34
N LYS A 83 19.48 14.07 -31.22
CA LYS A 83 19.64 14.64 -29.86
C LYS A 83 20.26 13.62 -28.91
N GLU A 84 21.13 14.08 -28.03
CA GLU A 84 21.76 13.26 -26.98
C GLU A 84 20.73 12.93 -25.89
N LEU A 85 20.69 11.67 -25.45
CA LEU A 85 19.91 11.19 -24.31
C LEU A 85 20.87 10.93 -23.14
N GLY A 86 21.08 11.94 -22.30
CA GLY A 86 22.00 11.82 -21.17
C GLY A 86 21.58 10.72 -20.19
N GLY A 87 22.52 9.88 -19.76
CA GLY A 87 22.31 8.80 -18.79
C GLY A 87 21.72 7.52 -19.40
N PHE A 88 21.24 7.56 -20.64
CA PHE A 88 20.76 6.39 -21.36
C PHE A 88 21.89 5.49 -21.83
N ASP A 89 23.10 6.03 -22.01
CA ASP A 89 24.31 5.26 -22.30
C ASP A 89 24.54 4.18 -21.25
N TRP A 90 24.37 4.53 -19.98
CA TRP A 90 24.40 3.56 -18.90
C TRP A 90 23.12 2.71 -18.91
N ALA A 91 21.92 3.30 -18.92
CA ALA A 91 20.66 2.55 -18.73
C ALA A 91 20.43 1.44 -19.76
N LEU A 92 20.72 1.71 -21.05
CA LEU A 92 20.56 0.78 -22.16
C LEU A 92 21.46 -0.46 -22.05
N THR A 93 22.57 -0.37 -21.30
CA THR A 93 23.52 -1.48 -21.13
C THR A 93 23.20 -2.41 -19.96
N GLN A 94 22.30 -2.00 -19.05
CA GLN A 94 22.07 -2.72 -17.78
C GLN A 94 20.90 -3.69 -17.85
N LYS A 95 19.77 -3.24 -18.42
CA LYS A 95 18.51 -3.98 -18.50
C LYS A 95 17.83 -3.65 -19.83
N PRO A 96 16.97 -4.55 -20.35
CA PRO A 96 16.15 -4.25 -21.51
C PRO A 96 15.31 -2.99 -21.30
N VAL A 97 15.15 -2.22 -22.37
CA VAL A 97 14.34 -1.01 -22.43
C VAL A 97 13.08 -1.33 -23.22
N ASP A 98 11.92 -0.87 -22.75
CA ASP A 98 10.65 -1.08 -23.43
C ASP A 98 10.29 0.15 -24.27
N PHE A 99 9.82 -0.08 -25.49
CA PHE A 99 9.43 0.96 -26.44
C PHE A 99 7.95 0.84 -26.79
N TYR A 100 7.24 1.97 -26.81
CA TYR A 100 5.82 2.02 -27.12
C TYR A 100 5.52 3.20 -28.03
N TYR A 101 4.82 2.96 -29.14
CA TYR A 101 4.49 3.99 -30.12
C TYR A 101 2.97 4.25 -30.15
N GLY A 102 2.57 5.48 -29.83
CA GLY A 102 1.16 5.84 -29.64
C GLY A 102 0.95 7.34 -29.45
N ASP A 103 -0.32 7.78 -29.51
CA ASP A 103 -0.71 9.17 -29.24
C ASP A 103 -1.01 9.31 -27.75
N TYR A 104 -0.03 9.82 -26.99
CA TYR A 104 -0.09 9.91 -25.52
C TYR A 104 -0.62 11.24 -25.01
N ASP A 105 -0.62 12.29 -25.85
CA ASP A 105 -1.09 13.62 -25.46
C ASP A 105 -2.35 14.12 -26.18
N GLY A 106 -2.90 13.26 -27.05
CA GLY A 106 -4.21 13.40 -27.67
C GLY A 106 -4.24 14.39 -28.83
N ASP A 107 -3.09 14.73 -29.40
CA ASP A 107 -2.98 15.65 -30.53
C ASP A 107 -3.05 14.97 -31.91
N ASN A 108 -3.18 13.63 -31.92
CA ASN A 108 -3.21 12.74 -33.08
C ASN A 108 -1.87 12.60 -33.84
N GLU A 109 -0.78 13.20 -33.35
CA GLU A 109 0.57 12.79 -33.69
C GLU A 109 0.98 11.68 -32.71
N LYS A 110 1.75 10.70 -33.21
CA LYS A 110 2.21 9.59 -32.36
C LYS A 110 3.59 9.90 -31.80
N GLU A 111 3.77 9.68 -30.51
CA GLU A 111 5.05 9.76 -29.82
C GLU A 111 5.67 8.39 -29.57
N LEU A 112 6.99 8.39 -29.33
CA LEU A 112 7.70 7.24 -28.80
C LEU A 112 7.85 7.40 -27.28
N LEU A 113 7.20 6.50 -26.53
CA LEU A 113 7.38 6.33 -25.09
C LEU A 113 8.43 5.25 -24.85
N VAL A 114 9.40 5.56 -24.00
CA VAL A 114 10.51 4.68 -23.65
C VAL A 114 10.48 4.45 -22.13
N LEU A 115 10.38 3.19 -21.70
CA LEU A 115 10.55 2.82 -20.29
C LEU A 115 11.93 2.21 -20.09
N TYR A 116 12.72 2.82 -19.21
CA TYR A 116 14.09 2.40 -18.93
C TYR A 116 14.30 2.15 -17.44
N CYS A 117 15.13 1.15 -17.12
CA CYS A 117 15.48 0.81 -15.74
C CYS A 117 16.67 1.65 -15.26
N SER A 118 16.60 2.17 -14.04
CA SER A 118 17.72 2.83 -13.37
C SER A 118 17.77 2.46 -11.89
N PRO A 119 18.94 2.47 -11.22
CA PRO A 119 19.08 1.97 -9.87
C PRO A 119 18.24 2.78 -8.91
N ALA A 120 17.55 2.07 -8.05
CA ALA A 120 16.77 2.61 -6.93
C ALA A 120 17.70 2.76 -5.71
N CYS A 121 18.73 3.61 -5.83
CA CYS A 121 19.83 3.69 -4.85
C CYS A 121 19.37 4.15 -3.45
N ASP A 122 18.28 4.91 -3.38
CA ASP A 122 17.73 5.42 -2.13
C ASP A 122 16.77 4.40 -1.48
N LEU A 123 16.19 3.50 -2.26
CA LEU A 123 15.16 2.56 -1.82
C LEU A 123 15.67 1.56 -0.78
N ASN A 124 16.70 0.78 -1.14
CA ASN A 124 17.22 -0.29 -0.29
C ASN A 124 17.83 0.20 1.03
N ASN A 125 18.28 1.45 1.05
CA ASN A 125 18.83 2.06 2.24
C ASN A 125 17.75 2.65 3.14
N SER A 126 16.55 2.92 2.63
CA SER A 126 15.49 3.57 3.39
C SER A 126 14.54 2.60 4.07
N LEU A 127 14.47 1.33 3.63
CA LEU A 127 13.49 0.35 4.12
C LEU A 127 14.00 -0.55 5.25
N ILE A 128 13.07 -1.04 6.08
CA ILE A 128 13.33 -2.15 7.03
C ILE A 128 13.66 -3.42 6.26
N THR A 129 14.45 -4.31 6.88
CA THR A 129 14.94 -5.55 6.22
C THR A 129 13.81 -6.41 5.66
N ALA A 130 12.69 -6.53 6.37
CA ALA A 130 11.54 -7.33 5.96
C ALA A 130 10.87 -6.83 4.67
N ASP A 131 11.05 -5.56 4.30
CA ASP A 131 10.44 -4.99 3.11
C ASP A 131 11.41 -4.93 1.92
N LYS A 132 12.72 -5.09 2.16
CA LYS A 132 13.74 -5.01 1.09
C LYS A 132 13.63 -6.14 0.07
N SER A 133 13.17 -7.31 0.51
CA SER A 133 13.04 -8.49 -0.36
C SER A 133 12.01 -8.32 -1.47
N ASP A 134 11.12 -7.34 -1.35
CA ASP A 134 10.00 -7.15 -2.28
C ASP A 134 10.39 -6.35 -3.52
N PHE A 135 11.59 -5.77 -3.53
CA PHE A 135 12.02 -4.83 -4.56
C PHE A 135 13.26 -5.31 -5.29
N GLU A 136 13.24 -5.18 -6.61
CA GLU A 136 14.46 -5.18 -7.39
C GLU A 136 15.26 -3.89 -7.13
N ASN A 137 16.58 -3.94 -7.31
CA ASN A 137 17.45 -2.76 -7.18
C ASN A 137 17.23 -1.70 -8.28
N TYR A 138 16.20 -1.85 -9.11
CA TYR A 138 15.93 -1.03 -10.28
C TYR A 138 14.45 -0.68 -10.34
N HIS A 139 14.17 0.58 -10.67
CA HIS A 139 12.84 1.04 -11.01
C HIS A 139 12.79 1.52 -12.45
N LYS A 140 11.59 1.44 -13.03
CA LYS A 140 11.32 1.92 -14.39
C LYS A 140 10.92 3.39 -14.35
N TYR A 141 11.54 4.16 -15.23
CA TYR A 141 11.25 5.56 -15.50
C TYR A 141 10.81 5.73 -16.95
N ALA A 142 10.15 6.84 -17.25
CA ALA A 142 9.57 7.09 -18.57
C ALA A 142 10.26 8.25 -19.28
N VAL A 143 10.41 8.14 -20.60
CA VAL A 143 10.75 9.25 -21.49
C VAL A 143 9.76 9.28 -22.63
N LEU A 144 9.15 10.44 -22.85
CA LEU A 144 8.31 10.68 -24.02
C LEU A 144 9.09 11.50 -25.05
N ILE A 145 9.14 11.00 -26.28
CA ILE A 145 9.81 11.62 -27.40
C ILE A 145 8.74 12.12 -28.36
N LYS A 146 8.45 13.41 -28.26
CA LYS A 146 7.34 14.07 -28.94
C LYS A 146 7.79 14.77 -30.22
N PRO A 147 7.34 14.37 -31.42
CA PRO A 147 7.54 15.13 -32.65
C PRO A 147 7.03 16.56 -32.55
N ILE A 148 7.67 17.46 -33.29
CA ILE A 148 7.26 18.85 -33.45
C ILE A 148 7.47 19.24 -34.89
N THR A 149 6.40 19.68 -35.53
CA THR A 149 6.48 20.36 -36.83
C THR A 149 6.38 21.86 -36.60
N ASN A 150 7.41 22.61 -36.97
CA ASN A 150 7.35 24.08 -36.86
C ASN A 150 6.51 24.69 -38.01
N SER A 151 6.23 25.99 -37.94
CA SER A 151 5.44 26.71 -38.96
C SER A 151 6.04 26.71 -40.37
N SER A 152 7.33 26.38 -40.53
CA SER A 152 8.00 26.22 -41.82
C SER A 152 8.03 24.76 -42.32
N GLY A 153 7.32 23.84 -41.66
CA GLY A 153 7.29 22.41 -42.02
C GLY A 153 8.56 21.64 -41.66
N LYS A 154 9.50 22.26 -40.96
CA LYS A 154 10.70 21.58 -40.46
C LYS A 154 10.34 20.75 -39.24
N GLN A 155 10.69 19.48 -39.29
CA GLN A 155 10.49 18.53 -38.21
C GLN A 155 11.64 18.63 -37.19
N ASP A 156 11.27 18.55 -35.92
CA ASP A 156 12.12 18.45 -34.73
C ASP A 156 11.37 17.56 -33.72
N PHE A 157 11.91 17.36 -32.52
CA PHE A 157 11.21 16.66 -31.43
C PHE A 157 11.64 17.16 -30.05
N LYS A 158 10.79 17.00 -29.04
CA LYS A 158 11.11 17.22 -27.63
C LYS A 158 11.34 15.89 -26.93
N ILE A 159 12.23 15.91 -25.95
CA ILE A 159 12.45 14.81 -25.02
C ILE A 159 11.93 15.25 -23.66
N ILE A 160 10.98 14.50 -23.12
CA ILE A 160 10.31 14.82 -21.87
C ILE A 160 10.57 13.66 -20.90
N TYR A 161 11.25 13.95 -19.80
CA TYR A 161 11.61 12.96 -18.80
C TYR A 161 10.56 12.86 -17.70
N ALA A 162 10.26 11.63 -17.28
CA ALA A 162 9.52 11.26 -16.09
C ALA A 162 10.44 10.39 -15.20
N ASP A 163 11.26 11.06 -14.40
CA ASP A 163 12.17 10.45 -13.43
C ASP A 163 11.49 10.14 -12.07
N GLN A 164 12.30 9.69 -11.12
CA GLN A 164 11.92 9.36 -9.74
C GLN A 164 11.12 10.43 -8.97
N ASN A 165 11.19 11.71 -9.34
CA ASN A 165 10.59 12.82 -8.61
C ASN A 165 9.60 13.64 -9.44
N THR A 166 9.58 13.47 -10.76
CA THR A 166 8.69 14.23 -11.67
C THR A 166 7.20 14.13 -11.33
N TRP A 167 6.75 13.01 -10.77
CA TRP A 167 5.37 12.79 -10.38
C TRP A 167 4.96 13.50 -9.08
N LYS A 168 5.91 13.93 -8.23
CA LYS A 168 5.63 14.47 -6.88
C LYS A 168 4.73 15.71 -6.92
N LYS A 169 5.06 16.66 -7.80
CA LYS A 169 4.29 17.90 -7.93
C LYS A 169 2.90 17.66 -8.56
N PRO A 170 2.76 16.91 -9.67
CA PRO A 170 1.45 16.47 -10.16
C PRO A 170 0.59 15.77 -9.10
N PHE A 171 1.20 14.89 -8.30
CA PHE A 171 0.51 14.22 -7.19
C PHE A 171 0.00 15.22 -6.15
N GLU A 172 0.84 16.13 -5.66
CA GLU A 172 0.45 17.13 -4.65
C GLU A 172 -0.61 18.13 -5.15
N MET A 173 -0.69 18.34 -6.46
CA MET A 173 -1.75 19.14 -7.06
C MET A 173 -3.08 18.38 -7.14
N ALA A 174 -3.03 17.04 -7.24
CA ALA A 174 -4.19 16.18 -7.45
C ALA A 174 -4.76 15.60 -6.16
N ILE A 175 -3.92 15.26 -5.18
CA ILE A 175 -4.30 14.46 -4.02
C ILE A 175 -3.85 15.06 -2.70
N ASN A 176 -4.82 15.15 -1.79
CA ASN A 176 -4.58 15.37 -0.37
C ASN A 176 -4.45 14.00 0.31
N ALA A 177 -3.29 13.70 0.85
CA ALA A 177 -3.03 12.44 1.53
C ALA A 177 -2.40 12.67 2.90
N LYS A 178 -2.78 11.83 3.87
CA LYS A 178 -2.20 11.87 5.21
C LYS A 178 -2.25 10.51 5.86
N MET A 179 -1.19 10.20 6.59
CA MET A 179 -1.14 9.05 7.48
C MET A 179 -1.15 9.49 8.94
N ASN A 180 -1.87 8.74 9.77
CA ASN A 180 -1.82 8.85 11.23
C ASN A 180 -1.85 7.47 11.88
N GLN A 181 -1.35 7.37 13.09
CA GLN A 181 -1.61 6.23 13.96
C GLN A 181 -2.94 6.46 14.70
N VAL A 182 -3.78 5.44 14.77
CA VAL A 182 -5.12 5.55 15.38
C VAL A 182 -4.98 5.66 16.91
N LYS A 183 -5.66 6.65 17.51
CA LYS A 183 -5.51 6.94 18.95
C LYS A 183 -6.13 5.87 19.83
N SER A 184 -7.27 5.32 19.40
CA SER A 184 -7.96 4.26 20.15
C SER A 184 -7.27 2.89 20.04
N CYS A 185 -6.38 2.70 19.07
CA CYS A 185 -5.62 1.46 18.89
C CYS A 185 -4.35 1.73 18.06
N ASN A 186 -3.20 1.88 18.72
CA ASN A 186 -1.94 2.20 18.05
C ASN A 186 -1.36 1.04 17.21
N LYS A 187 -2.00 -0.13 17.18
CA LYS A 187 -1.76 -1.20 16.20
C LYS A 187 -2.04 -0.75 14.76
N TYR A 188 -2.93 0.23 14.57
CA TYR A 188 -3.38 0.68 13.26
C TYR A 188 -2.67 1.97 12.85
N LEU A 189 -1.99 1.92 11.70
CA LEU A 189 -1.80 3.08 10.86
C LEU A 189 -3.03 3.24 9.97
N GLN A 190 -3.47 4.48 9.80
CA GLN A 190 -4.55 4.88 8.91
C GLN A 190 -3.94 5.77 7.83
N PHE A 191 -4.11 5.39 6.57
CA PHE A 191 -3.76 6.20 5.42
C PHE A 191 -5.04 6.71 4.76
N VAL A 192 -5.18 8.02 4.69
CA VAL A 192 -6.34 8.71 4.14
C VAL A 192 -5.89 9.43 2.87
N MET A 193 -6.67 9.27 1.81
CA MET A 193 -6.47 10.00 0.56
C MET A 193 -7.80 10.58 0.09
N ASP A 194 -7.74 11.73 -0.55
CA ASP A 194 -8.88 12.34 -1.22
C ASP A 194 -8.37 13.33 -2.27
N ASP A 195 -9.28 13.88 -3.07
CA ASP A 195 -8.93 14.96 -4.00
C ASP A 195 -8.32 16.14 -3.23
N ASN A 196 -7.38 16.87 -3.85
CA ASN A 196 -6.58 17.90 -3.16
C ASN A 196 -7.41 19.01 -2.49
N ASP A 197 -8.59 19.32 -3.02
CA ASP A 197 -9.51 20.31 -2.49
C ASP A 197 -10.44 19.77 -1.38
N VAL A 198 -10.39 18.47 -1.10
CA VAL A 198 -11.19 17.83 -0.05
C VAL A 198 -10.43 17.84 1.28
N GLU A 199 -11.12 18.30 2.32
CA GLU A 199 -10.61 18.28 3.69
C GLU A 199 -10.57 16.84 4.23
N LEU A 200 -9.44 16.45 4.82
CA LEU A 200 -9.30 15.20 5.56
C LEU A 200 -9.82 15.37 6.99
N LYS A 201 -10.96 14.74 7.29
CA LYS A 201 -11.68 14.84 8.55
C LYS A 201 -11.36 13.66 9.45
N TYR A 202 -11.21 13.94 10.75
CA TYR A 202 -10.87 12.95 11.75
C TYR A 202 -11.72 13.14 13.01
N ASP A 203 -12.22 12.04 13.56
CA ASP A 203 -12.81 12.04 14.89
C ASP A 203 -11.74 12.36 15.95
N LYS A 204 -12.05 13.31 16.84
CA LYS A 204 -11.05 13.85 17.78
C LYS A 204 -10.59 12.82 18.81
N ALA A 205 -11.50 11.95 19.24
CA ALA A 205 -11.29 10.95 20.29
C ALA A 205 -10.53 9.72 19.77
N THR A 206 -11.00 9.15 18.66
CA THR A 206 -10.45 7.92 18.07
C THR A 206 -9.32 8.20 17.10
N GLY A 207 -9.29 9.37 16.45
CA GLY A 207 -8.39 9.67 15.33
C GLY A 207 -8.76 8.97 14.02
N ILE A 208 -9.94 8.35 13.95
CA ILE A 208 -10.43 7.65 12.76
C ILE A 208 -11.03 8.66 11.78
N SER A 209 -10.71 8.51 10.49
CA SER A 209 -11.23 9.38 9.44
C SER A 209 -12.61 8.94 8.94
N SER A 210 -13.43 9.92 8.55
CA SER A 210 -14.71 9.70 7.89
C SER A 210 -14.67 9.94 6.37
N ASN A 211 -13.50 10.24 5.81
CA ASN A 211 -13.31 10.38 4.36
C ASN A 211 -13.64 9.08 3.62
N LYS A 212 -13.81 9.16 2.30
CA LYS A 212 -14.18 8.00 1.49
C LYS A 212 -13.04 6.99 1.41
N TYR A 213 -11.86 7.42 0.98
CA TYR A 213 -10.71 6.54 0.76
C TYR A 213 -9.81 6.53 2.01
N VAL A 214 -10.08 5.53 2.85
CA VAL A 214 -9.34 5.29 4.09
C VAL A 214 -8.87 3.84 4.09
N TYR A 215 -7.59 3.64 4.35
CA TYR A 215 -6.93 2.35 4.34
C TYR A 215 -6.18 2.16 5.65
N TYR A 216 -6.01 0.91 6.06
CA TYR A 216 -5.38 0.58 7.32
C TYR A 216 -4.22 -0.39 7.13
N ALA A 217 -3.13 -0.12 7.84
CA ALA A 217 -1.96 -0.97 7.88
C ALA A 217 -1.53 -1.25 9.34
N LYS A 218 -0.88 -2.39 9.57
CA LYS A 218 -0.35 -2.78 10.87
C LYS A 218 0.91 -1.96 11.15
N ALA A 219 0.93 -1.27 12.28
CA ALA A 219 2.12 -0.60 12.77
C ALA A 219 3.20 -1.62 13.17
N LEU A 220 4.47 -1.23 13.10
CA LEU A 220 5.56 -2.10 13.57
C LEU A 220 5.45 -2.36 15.07
N HIS A 221 5.67 -3.60 15.47
CA HIS A 221 5.75 -3.98 16.88
C HIS A 221 7.07 -3.51 17.50
N ASN A 222 7.11 -3.31 18.82
CA ASN A 222 8.36 -3.08 19.52
C ASN A 222 9.17 -4.38 19.61
N ASP A 223 10.49 -4.30 19.45
CA ASP A 223 11.32 -5.52 19.35
C ASP A 223 11.44 -6.29 20.69
N ASN A 224 11.34 -5.60 21.84
CA ASN A 224 11.63 -6.16 23.17
C ASN A 224 10.59 -5.83 24.25
N LYS A 225 9.39 -5.38 23.86
CA LYS A 225 8.32 -5.03 24.81
C LYS A 225 6.98 -5.08 24.12
N ASP A 226 5.92 -5.13 24.92
CA ASP A 226 4.56 -5.02 24.43
C ASP A 226 4.31 -3.72 23.64
N GLY A 227 3.37 -3.82 22.70
CA GLY A 227 2.85 -2.68 21.95
C GLY A 227 3.64 -2.30 20.70
N TYR A 228 3.27 -1.15 20.15
CA TYR A 228 3.65 -0.74 18.80
C TYR A 228 4.57 0.47 18.81
N LYS A 229 5.47 0.54 17.81
CA LYS A 229 6.35 1.69 17.60
C LYS A 229 5.51 2.94 17.35
N LYS A 230 5.96 4.08 17.88
CA LYS A 230 5.26 5.36 17.74
C LYS A 230 5.51 5.93 16.35
N PHE A 231 4.45 6.13 15.59
CA PHE A 231 4.51 6.75 14.27
C PHE A 231 4.87 8.23 14.37
N THR A 232 5.75 8.70 13.48
CA THR A 232 6.23 10.10 13.49
C THR A 232 5.75 10.87 12.26
N LYS A 233 5.99 10.30 11.09
CA LYS A 233 5.63 10.90 9.81
C LYS A 233 5.50 9.80 8.76
N TRP A 234 4.87 10.18 7.66
CA TRP A 234 4.89 9.36 6.45
C TRP A 234 5.63 10.11 5.36
N GLY A 235 6.07 9.37 4.36
CA GLY A 235 6.70 9.90 3.17
C GLY A 235 6.30 9.10 1.95
N LYS A 236 6.63 9.67 0.80
CA LYS A 236 6.50 8.98 -0.47
C LYS A 236 7.89 8.47 -0.86
N GLY A 237 7.99 7.19 -1.19
CA GLY A 237 9.22 6.58 -1.68
C GLY A 237 9.43 6.87 -3.16
N GLU A 238 10.02 5.91 -3.87
CA GLU A 238 10.23 6.00 -5.30
C GLU A 238 8.93 5.73 -6.08
N GLY A 239 8.88 6.27 -7.30
CA GLY A 239 7.78 6.03 -8.25
C GLY A 239 8.25 5.10 -9.37
N ASN A 240 7.49 4.04 -9.63
CA ASN A 240 7.79 3.05 -10.65
C ASN A 240 6.75 3.10 -11.78
N TYR A 241 7.20 3.44 -12.99
CA TYR A 241 6.33 3.57 -14.17
C TYR A 241 6.20 2.25 -14.91
N TYR A 242 5.02 1.99 -15.47
CA TYR A 242 4.80 0.83 -16.33
C TYR A 242 3.66 1.08 -17.31
N VAL A 243 3.63 0.32 -18.41
CA VAL A 243 2.49 0.34 -19.35
C VAL A 243 1.57 -0.83 -19.03
N ALA A 244 0.29 -0.55 -18.82
CA ALA A 244 -0.74 -1.56 -18.60
C ALA A 244 -1.08 -2.30 -19.90
N LYS A 245 -1.84 -3.40 -19.79
CA LYS A 245 -2.21 -4.23 -20.96
C LYS A 245 -3.02 -3.48 -22.02
N ASP A 246 -3.72 -2.42 -21.62
CA ASP A 246 -4.47 -1.54 -22.51
C ASP A 246 -3.61 -0.43 -23.15
N GLY A 247 -2.30 -0.46 -22.92
CA GLY A 247 -1.34 0.51 -23.45
C GLY A 247 -1.23 1.80 -22.62
N SER A 248 -2.05 1.97 -21.57
CA SER A 248 -1.99 3.17 -20.74
C SER A 248 -0.73 3.21 -19.86
N LEU A 249 -0.13 4.39 -19.73
CA LEU A 249 0.98 4.61 -18.80
C LEU A 249 0.44 4.72 -17.37
N GLN A 250 1.06 3.98 -16.47
CA GLN A 250 0.71 3.86 -15.06
C GLN A 250 1.93 4.15 -14.18
N LEU A 251 1.67 4.46 -12.91
CA LEU A 251 2.66 4.78 -11.90
C LEU A 251 2.23 4.19 -10.56
N ASN A 252 3.16 3.46 -9.91
CA ASN A 252 3.04 3.08 -8.51
C ASN A 252 3.98 3.94 -7.67
N ILE A 253 3.44 4.60 -6.65
CA ILE A 253 4.19 5.45 -5.73
C ILE A 253 4.20 4.77 -4.37
N MET A 254 5.39 4.46 -3.87
CA MET A 254 5.53 3.83 -2.57
C MET A 254 5.10 4.74 -1.43
N VAL A 255 4.38 4.19 -0.47
CA VAL A 255 4.00 4.87 0.77
C VAL A 255 4.81 4.32 1.93
N LEU A 256 5.49 5.22 2.64
CA LEU A 256 6.46 4.89 3.68
C LEU A 256 6.00 5.44 5.03
N ALA A 257 6.00 4.60 6.06
CA ALA A 257 5.76 4.98 7.46
C ALA A 257 7.07 5.04 8.24
N TYR A 258 7.29 6.14 8.96
CA TYR A 258 8.46 6.36 9.82
C TYR A 258 8.05 6.35 11.28
N TYR A 259 8.96 5.88 12.13
CA TYR A 259 8.72 5.66 13.55
C TYR A 259 9.78 6.37 14.40
N ASP A 260 9.45 6.66 15.65
CA ASP A 260 10.43 7.06 16.66
C ASP A 260 11.48 5.95 16.78
N ASP A 261 12.73 6.34 16.98
CA ASP A 261 13.87 5.44 17.16
C ASP A 261 14.14 4.45 16.00
N SER A 262 13.62 4.74 14.79
CA SER A 262 13.93 3.97 13.57
C SER A 262 14.52 4.86 12.48
N SER A 263 15.70 4.50 11.98
CA SER A 263 16.31 5.13 10.79
C SER A 263 15.74 4.60 9.47
N LYS A 264 14.93 3.54 9.53
CA LYS A 264 14.31 2.86 8.39
C LYS A 264 12.79 3.00 8.40
N ALA A 265 12.21 3.08 7.22
CA ALA A 265 10.78 3.14 7.00
C ALA A 265 10.19 1.75 6.77
N GLN A 266 8.94 1.59 7.18
CA GLN A 266 8.08 0.50 6.74
C GLN A 266 7.42 0.90 5.41
N TYR A 267 7.46 0.04 4.42
CA TYR A 267 6.67 0.15 3.20
C TYR A 267 5.28 -0.41 3.46
N VAL A 268 4.25 0.45 3.42
CA VAL A 268 2.88 0.09 3.80
C VAL A 268 2.00 -0.25 2.60
N GLY A 269 2.48 -0.03 1.37
CA GLY A 269 1.73 -0.22 0.14
C GLY A 269 2.04 0.88 -0.89
N ASP A 270 1.33 0.83 -2.01
CA ASP A 270 1.50 1.76 -3.13
C ASP A 270 0.25 2.59 -3.37
N ILE A 271 0.46 3.83 -3.82
CA ILE A 271 -0.56 4.57 -4.54
C ILE A 271 -0.42 4.21 -6.01
N HIS A 272 -1.43 3.55 -6.54
CA HIS A 272 -1.55 3.25 -7.95
C HIS A 272 -2.29 4.38 -8.68
N THR A 273 -1.79 4.79 -9.84
CA THR A 273 -2.45 5.80 -10.66
C THR A 273 -2.05 5.73 -12.14
N GLY A 274 -2.99 6.09 -13.02
CA GLY A 274 -2.71 6.41 -14.41
C GLY A 274 -1.91 7.70 -14.55
N VAL A 275 -1.13 7.78 -15.61
CA VAL A 275 -0.34 8.94 -16.01
C VAL A 275 -0.76 9.37 -17.40
N SER A 276 -1.06 10.65 -17.56
CA SER A 276 -1.40 11.27 -18.84
C SER A 276 -0.35 12.32 -19.20
N VAL A 277 -0.31 12.70 -20.48
CA VAL A 277 0.54 13.80 -20.95
C VAL A 277 -0.38 14.97 -21.31
N ASN A 278 -0.18 16.11 -20.68
CA ASN A 278 -0.94 17.30 -21.05
C ASN A 278 -0.42 17.91 -22.36
N LYS A 279 -1.22 18.81 -22.97
CA LYS A 279 -0.89 19.53 -24.21
C LYS A 279 0.45 20.28 -24.22
N LYS A 280 1.08 20.50 -23.07
CA LYS A 280 2.41 21.12 -22.97
C LYS A 280 3.54 20.07 -22.98
N GLY A 281 3.21 18.80 -23.20
CA GLY A 281 4.13 17.67 -23.12
C GLY A 281 4.63 17.45 -21.69
N ARG A 282 3.76 17.54 -20.68
CA ARG A 282 4.15 17.25 -19.29
C ARG A 282 3.31 16.12 -18.74
N PHE A 283 3.97 15.17 -18.10
CA PHE A 283 3.32 14.11 -17.35
C PHE A 283 2.47 14.68 -16.21
N THR A 284 1.25 14.16 -16.09
CA THR A 284 0.27 14.50 -15.07
C THR A 284 -0.39 13.23 -14.54
N ILE A 285 -0.95 13.29 -13.34
CA ILE A 285 -1.75 12.20 -12.79
C ILE A 285 -3.12 12.21 -13.45
N THR A 286 -3.57 11.03 -13.92
CA THR A 286 -4.89 10.88 -14.51
C THR A 286 -5.96 10.98 -13.40
N PRO A 287 -6.95 11.87 -13.53
CA PRO A 287 -8.01 11.98 -12.53
C PRO A 287 -8.79 10.67 -12.36
N LYS A 288 -9.26 10.38 -11.14
CA LYS A 288 -10.10 9.22 -10.80
C LYS A 288 -9.46 7.83 -10.97
N THR A 289 -8.17 7.75 -11.29
CA THR A 289 -7.44 6.47 -11.38
C THR A 289 -6.66 6.14 -10.12
N ILE A 290 -6.75 6.97 -9.09
CA ILE A 290 -5.96 6.83 -7.88
C ILE A 290 -6.59 5.82 -6.93
N GLU A 291 -5.79 4.84 -6.55
CA GLU A 291 -6.13 3.79 -5.60
C GLU A 291 -4.94 3.56 -4.67
N PHE A 292 -5.20 3.17 -3.42
CA PHE A 292 -4.14 2.67 -2.56
C PHE A 292 -4.22 1.15 -2.51
N ILE A 293 -3.11 0.51 -2.82
CA ILE A 293 -2.94 -0.94 -2.75
C ILE A 293 -2.10 -1.21 -1.50
N PRO A 294 -2.72 -1.67 -0.39
CA PRO A 294 -1.98 -1.96 0.83
C PRO A 294 -1.02 -3.14 0.61
N LYS A 295 0.13 -3.12 1.28
CA LYS A 295 0.99 -4.30 1.34
C LYS A 295 0.30 -5.39 2.15
N ASP A 296 0.08 -6.56 1.54
CA ASP A 296 -0.69 -7.68 2.12
C ASP A 296 -0.22 -8.08 3.52
N SER A 297 1.09 -8.14 3.77
CA SER A 297 1.64 -8.53 5.08
C SER A 297 1.29 -7.55 6.21
N TYR A 298 0.89 -6.32 5.86
CA TYR A 298 0.50 -5.29 6.81
C TYR A 298 -0.96 -4.88 6.67
N ALA A 299 -1.71 -5.39 5.68
CA ALA A 299 -3.10 -4.97 5.46
C ALA A 299 -3.96 -5.26 6.70
N MET A 300 -4.69 -4.24 7.16
CA MET A 300 -5.56 -4.33 8.33
C MET A 300 -7.02 -4.06 7.95
N PRO A 301 -8.00 -4.66 8.65
CA PRO A 301 -9.41 -4.44 8.36
C PRO A 301 -9.84 -3.00 8.64
N ASP A 302 -10.88 -2.56 7.93
CA ASP A 302 -11.49 -1.24 8.18
C ASP A 302 -12.06 -1.14 9.60
N LEU A 303 -11.75 -0.02 10.27
CA LEU A 303 -12.22 0.27 11.62
C LEU A 303 -13.58 0.97 11.67
N ARG A 304 -14.04 1.57 10.57
CA ARG A 304 -15.23 2.43 10.49
C ARG A 304 -16.54 1.65 10.65
N ASP A 305 -16.58 0.41 10.20
CA ASP A 305 -17.75 -0.48 10.31
C ASP A 305 -17.67 -1.46 11.49
N ASN A 306 -17.72 -0.95 12.73
CA ASN A 306 -17.60 -1.81 13.92
C ASN A 306 -18.58 -1.46 15.05
N ASN A 307 -19.88 -1.60 14.79
CA ASN A 307 -20.91 -1.57 15.84
C ASN A 307 -21.60 -2.92 16.02
N PRO A 308 -20.87 -4.02 16.35
CA PRO A 308 -21.52 -5.27 16.68
C PRO A 308 -22.41 -5.10 17.92
N LYS A 309 -23.50 -5.88 17.97
CA LYS A 309 -24.36 -5.96 19.15
C LYS A 309 -23.52 -6.35 20.37
N LYS A 310 -23.74 -5.65 21.48
CA LYS A 310 -23.07 -5.97 22.75
C LYS A 310 -23.48 -7.37 23.19
N PHE A 311 -22.52 -8.16 23.64
CA PHE A 311 -22.80 -9.46 24.21
C PHE A 311 -21.79 -9.79 25.32
N THR A 312 -22.11 -10.81 26.09
CA THR A 312 -21.19 -11.41 27.05
C THR A 312 -21.41 -12.91 27.02
N TYR A 313 -20.32 -13.65 26.95
CA TYR A 313 -20.30 -15.10 27.03
C TYR A 313 -19.33 -15.52 28.11
N THR A 314 -19.75 -16.42 28.99
CA THR A 314 -18.96 -16.87 30.13
C THR A 314 -18.76 -18.38 30.07
N LEU A 315 -17.52 -18.83 30.15
CA LEU A 315 -17.15 -20.21 30.38
C LEU A 315 -16.73 -20.36 31.84
N ASN A 316 -17.43 -21.20 32.59
CA ASN A 316 -17.04 -21.56 33.96
C ASN A 316 -16.31 -22.89 33.96
N ASN A 317 -15.10 -22.90 34.52
CA ASN A 317 -14.30 -24.10 34.63
C ASN A 317 -14.85 -25.01 35.74
N THR A 318 -15.30 -26.21 35.39
CA THR A 318 -15.78 -27.18 36.39
C THR A 318 -14.69 -28.09 36.92
N SER A 319 -13.49 -28.05 36.33
CA SER A 319 -12.38 -28.93 36.71
C SER A 319 -11.82 -28.51 38.06
N SER A 320 -11.66 -29.46 38.99
CA SER A 320 -10.81 -29.29 40.17
C SER A 320 -9.33 -29.46 39.85
N ASN A 321 -8.98 -30.13 38.74
CA ASN A 321 -7.60 -30.34 38.33
C ASN A 321 -6.91 -28.99 38.09
N THR A 322 -5.71 -28.86 38.63
CA THR A 322 -4.77 -27.76 38.38
C THR A 322 -3.42 -28.36 37.97
N ILE A 323 -2.55 -27.55 37.37
CA ILE A 323 -1.15 -27.92 37.17
C ILE A 323 -0.36 -27.17 38.24
N THR A 324 0.44 -27.91 39.03
CA THR A 324 1.37 -27.30 39.97
C THR A 324 2.47 -26.61 39.16
N THR A 325 2.46 -25.29 39.17
CA THR A 325 3.56 -24.48 38.63
C THR A 325 4.45 -24.05 39.78
N ASN A 326 5.72 -23.74 39.50
CA ASN A 326 6.54 -23.05 40.50
C ASN A 326 5.86 -21.70 40.80
N ASP A 327 5.65 -21.42 42.08
CA ASP A 327 5.06 -20.18 42.61
C ASP A 327 3.59 -19.87 42.19
N ASN A 328 2.82 -20.88 41.77
CA ASN A 328 1.43 -20.72 41.29
C ASN A 328 1.25 -19.66 40.17
N LEU A 329 2.32 -19.41 39.42
CA LEU A 329 2.32 -18.48 38.30
C LEU A 329 1.64 -19.12 37.08
N ILE A 330 0.79 -18.34 36.42
CA ILE A 330 0.22 -18.65 35.11
C ILE A 330 1.03 -17.87 34.07
N ASP A 331 1.85 -18.57 33.31
CA ASP A 331 2.73 -18.06 32.25
C ASP A 331 2.65 -18.85 30.94
N TRP A 332 1.74 -19.83 30.84
CA TRP A 332 1.51 -20.64 29.65
C TRP A 332 0.04 -21.08 29.49
N ILE A 333 -0.68 -20.43 28.57
CA ILE A 333 -1.99 -20.84 28.09
C ILE A 333 -1.92 -21.16 26.60
N ASP A 334 -2.46 -22.32 26.22
CA ASP A 334 -2.86 -22.64 24.85
C ASP A 334 -4.23 -23.32 24.95
N ALA A 335 -5.28 -22.60 24.56
CA ALA A 335 -6.65 -23.04 24.74
C ALA A 335 -7.52 -22.64 23.55
N SER A 336 -8.49 -23.48 23.21
CA SER A 336 -9.49 -23.20 22.18
C SER A 336 -10.88 -23.28 22.78
N PHE A 337 -11.73 -22.31 22.44
CA PHE A 337 -13.09 -22.17 22.93
C PHE A 337 -14.06 -22.09 21.76
N GLU A 338 -15.16 -22.84 21.89
CA GLU A 338 -16.33 -22.69 21.03
C GLU A 338 -17.38 -21.83 21.76
N ILE A 339 -17.87 -20.78 21.11
CA ILE A 339 -18.93 -19.91 21.63
C ILE A 339 -20.26 -20.37 21.07
N ALA A 340 -21.13 -20.87 21.95
CA ALA A 340 -22.49 -21.25 21.57
C ALA A 340 -23.37 -20.02 21.26
N ASP A 341 -24.16 -20.12 20.19
CA ASP A 341 -24.92 -18.99 19.64
C ASP A 341 -26.03 -18.47 20.59
N ASN A 342 -26.66 -19.36 21.38
CA ASN A 342 -27.91 -19.10 22.11
C ASN A 342 -27.79 -19.04 23.64
N VAL A 343 -26.58 -19.14 24.20
CA VAL A 343 -26.38 -19.08 25.65
C VAL A 343 -25.38 -17.97 25.98
N ASN A 344 -25.47 -17.42 27.18
CA ASN A 344 -24.53 -16.42 27.69
C ASN A 344 -23.54 -17.01 28.68
N GLU A 345 -23.73 -18.27 29.04
CA GLU A 345 -22.95 -18.97 30.03
C GLU A 345 -22.94 -20.46 29.71
N GLN A 346 -21.79 -21.10 29.92
CA GLN A 346 -21.60 -22.54 29.78
C GLN A 346 -20.61 -23.02 30.85
N SER A 347 -20.87 -24.20 31.39
CA SER A 347 -19.92 -24.91 32.25
C SER A 347 -19.10 -25.88 31.39
N VAL A 348 -17.77 -25.79 31.47
CA VAL A 348 -16.83 -26.60 30.68
C VAL A 348 -15.72 -27.10 31.60
N SER A 349 -15.31 -28.36 31.46
CA SER A 349 -14.11 -28.84 32.17
C SER A 349 -12.86 -28.52 31.37
N PHE A 350 -11.92 -27.79 31.95
CA PHE A 350 -10.59 -27.58 31.35
C PHE A 350 -9.60 -28.71 31.72
N GLY A 351 -10.04 -29.71 32.49
CA GLY A 351 -9.18 -30.72 33.13
C GLY A 351 -8.33 -31.56 32.18
N GLU A 352 -8.75 -31.70 30.92
CA GLU A 352 -8.04 -32.48 29.89
C GLU A 352 -7.12 -31.64 28.99
N LEU A 353 -7.15 -30.30 29.09
CA LEU A 353 -6.33 -29.43 28.24
C LEU A 353 -4.87 -29.42 28.70
N GLU A 354 -3.90 -29.71 27.83
CA GLU A 354 -2.47 -29.63 28.17
C GLU A 354 -2.01 -28.16 28.24
N SER A 355 -2.47 -27.43 29.25
CA SER A 355 -2.20 -26.01 29.43
C SER A 355 -2.56 -25.55 30.85
N GLN A 356 -1.96 -24.44 31.33
CA GLN A 356 -2.34 -23.82 32.61
C GLN A 356 -3.72 -23.13 32.57
N ILE A 357 -4.46 -23.23 31.47
CA ILE A 357 -5.89 -22.86 31.44
C ILE A 357 -6.69 -23.59 32.54
N LYS A 358 -6.25 -24.76 33.01
CA LYS A 358 -6.80 -25.45 34.19
C LYS A 358 -6.78 -24.62 35.48
N CYS A 359 -5.84 -23.70 35.59
CA CYS A 359 -5.68 -22.78 36.72
C CYS A 359 -6.57 -21.53 36.59
N VAL A 360 -7.38 -21.44 35.52
CA VAL A 360 -8.36 -20.37 35.29
C VAL A 360 -9.74 -20.87 35.73
N ASP A 361 -10.40 -20.08 36.56
CA ASP A 361 -11.75 -20.33 37.09
C ASP A 361 -12.82 -20.00 36.05
N LYS A 362 -12.62 -18.90 35.32
CA LYS A 362 -13.62 -18.36 34.41
C LYS A 362 -13.01 -17.62 33.24
N VAL A 363 -13.60 -17.79 32.06
CA VAL A 363 -13.27 -17.04 30.85
C VAL A 363 -14.50 -16.26 30.40
N LYS A 364 -14.39 -14.94 30.31
CA LYS A 364 -15.45 -14.04 29.85
C LYS A 364 -15.06 -13.43 28.50
N ILE A 365 -15.87 -13.67 27.49
CA ILE A 365 -15.69 -13.15 26.12
C ILE A 365 -16.77 -12.11 25.84
N THR A 366 -16.35 -10.99 25.25
CA THR A 366 -17.21 -9.86 24.87
C THR A 366 -16.85 -9.40 23.46
N GLN A 367 -17.56 -8.41 22.93
CA GLN A 367 -17.20 -7.82 21.63
C GLN A 367 -15.83 -7.10 21.61
N THR A 368 -15.21 -6.82 22.76
CA THR A 368 -13.98 -5.99 22.85
C THR A 368 -12.80 -6.68 23.52
N SER A 369 -13.01 -7.83 24.18
CA SER A 369 -11.97 -8.46 24.98
C SER A 369 -12.35 -9.87 25.40
N ILE A 370 -11.32 -10.65 25.71
CA ILE A 370 -11.37 -11.85 26.54
C ILE A 370 -10.79 -11.52 27.92
N VAL A 371 -11.45 -11.97 28.97
CA VAL A 371 -11.05 -11.77 30.37
C VAL A 371 -10.97 -13.12 31.05
N LEU A 372 -9.84 -13.40 31.69
CA LEU A 372 -9.59 -14.64 32.41
C LEU A 372 -9.47 -14.33 33.89
N THR A 373 -10.22 -15.06 34.71
CA THR A 373 -10.13 -14.99 36.17
C THR A 373 -9.41 -16.25 36.65
N ALA A 374 -8.27 -16.09 37.30
CA ALA A 374 -7.53 -17.20 37.89
C ALA A 374 -8.32 -17.84 39.05
N LYS A 375 -8.07 -19.13 39.29
CA LYS A 375 -8.47 -19.81 40.53
C LYS A 375 -7.72 -19.18 41.72
N GLU A 376 -8.28 -19.36 42.91
CA GLU A 376 -7.65 -18.89 44.15
C GLU A 376 -6.21 -19.42 44.29
N GLY A 377 -5.30 -18.53 44.66
CA GLY A 377 -3.87 -18.84 44.81
C GLY A 377 -3.03 -18.76 43.54
N PHE A 378 -3.62 -18.58 42.35
CA PHE A 378 -2.91 -18.44 41.08
C PHE A 378 -2.88 -16.99 40.56
N VAL A 379 -1.76 -16.63 39.91
CA VAL A 379 -1.53 -15.27 39.41
C VAL A 379 -0.99 -15.25 37.97
N PHE A 380 -1.44 -14.32 37.13
CA PHE A 380 -0.92 -14.17 35.76
C PHE A 380 0.47 -13.50 35.76
N SER A 381 1.32 -13.89 34.81
CA SER A 381 2.71 -13.45 34.71
C SER A 381 2.90 -12.08 34.08
N ASP A 382 3.46 -11.14 34.85
CA ASP A 382 3.89 -9.83 34.32
C ASP A 382 4.87 -9.97 33.16
N ARG A 383 5.74 -10.98 33.20
CA ARG A 383 6.74 -11.21 32.16
C ARG A 383 6.05 -11.35 30.80
N VAL A 384 5.00 -12.17 30.73
CA VAL A 384 4.25 -12.47 29.51
C VAL A 384 3.49 -11.24 29.01
N THR A 385 2.84 -10.49 29.91
CA THR A 385 2.17 -9.24 29.49
C THR A 385 3.16 -8.17 29.03
N ASN A 386 4.32 -8.06 29.68
CA ASN A 386 5.31 -7.04 29.36
C ASN A 386 6.10 -7.36 28.09
N SER A 387 6.29 -8.64 27.76
CA SER A 387 6.95 -9.06 26.52
C SER A 387 6.04 -8.97 25.30
N GLY A 388 4.72 -9.01 25.47
CA GLY A 388 3.77 -9.08 24.36
C GLY A 388 3.45 -10.50 23.90
N ASP A 389 3.85 -11.53 24.67
CA ASP A 389 3.72 -12.94 24.30
C ASP A 389 2.30 -13.47 24.51
N TYR A 390 1.32 -12.90 23.82
CA TYR A 390 -0.07 -13.32 23.93
C TYR A 390 -0.81 -13.07 22.62
N SER A 391 -1.77 -13.94 22.30
CA SER A 391 -2.57 -13.79 21.09
C SER A 391 -3.99 -14.34 21.26
N VAL A 392 -4.92 -13.75 20.53
CA VAL A 392 -6.30 -14.20 20.42
C VAL A 392 -6.58 -14.33 18.94
N VAL A 393 -6.83 -15.55 18.52
CA VAL A 393 -6.95 -15.91 17.11
C VAL A 393 -8.34 -16.47 16.83
N ILE A 394 -8.94 -16.01 15.73
CA ILE A 394 -10.31 -16.39 15.35
C ILE A 394 -10.37 -16.84 13.89
N GLY A 395 -11.38 -17.65 13.54
CA GLY A 395 -11.63 -18.07 12.15
C GLY A 395 -10.38 -18.67 11.48
N ASP A 396 -10.07 -18.17 10.27
CA ASP A 396 -8.91 -18.57 9.44
C ASP A 396 -7.56 -18.06 9.99
N ASN A 397 -7.29 -18.32 11.26
CA ASN A 397 -6.09 -17.91 11.98
C ASN A 397 -5.82 -16.39 12.01
N LYS A 398 -6.89 -15.59 12.11
CA LYS A 398 -6.77 -14.13 12.22
C LYS A 398 -6.50 -13.70 13.66
N ASP A 399 -5.33 -13.10 13.90
CA ASP A 399 -4.98 -12.49 15.20
C ASP A 399 -5.65 -11.12 15.40
N ILE A 400 -6.50 -11.04 16.41
CA ILE A 400 -7.30 -9.86 16.77
C ILE A 400 -6.77 -9.12 17.99
N THR A 401 -5.64 -9.53 18.54
CA THR A 401 -5.09 -8.96 19.78
C THR A 401 -4.65 -7.51 19.59
N TYR A 402 -4.91 -6.70 20.61
CA TYR A 402 -4.34 -5.38 20.74
C TYR A 402 -3.34 -5.27 21.90
N LYS A 403 -3.83 -5.46 23.13
CA LYS A 403 -3.02 -5.34 24.35
C LYS A 403 -3.53 -6.25 25.45
N ALA A 404 -2.67 -6.61 26.40
CA ALA A 404 -3.04 -7.33 27.61
C ALA A 404 -2.73 -6.50 28.87
N GLU A 405 -3.56 -6.65 29.90
CA GLU A 405 -3.37 -6.01 31.21
C GLU A 405 -3.87 -6.92 32.33
N ILE A 406 -3.12 -6.98 33.44
CA ILE A 406 -3.55 -7.65 34.67
C ILE A 406 -4.29 -6.61 35.51
N LEU A 407 -5.60 -6.79 35.69
CA LEU A 407 -6.50 -5.84 36.37
C LEU A 407 -6.49 -5.99 37.90
N GLU A 408 -6.38 -7.22 38.39
CA GLU A 408 -6.41 -7.57 39.82
C GLU A 408 -5.34 -8.63 40.11
N ARG A 409 -4.82 -8.66 41.35
CA ARG A 409 -3.71 -9.56 41.76
C ARG A 409 -3.94 -10.30 43.08
N GLU A 410 -4.43 -9.59 44.10
CA GLU A 410 -4.27 -10.04 45.49
C GLU A 410 -5.22 -11.18 45.89
N SER A 411 -6.50 -11.08 45.53
CA SER A 411 -7.52 -12.08 45.92
C SER A 411 -7.81 -13.06 44.80
N ARG A 412 -8.07 -12.55 43.58
CA ARG A 412 -8.22 -13.34 42.36
C ARG A 412 -7.57 -12.60 41.20
N SER A 413 -6.52 -13.18 40.63
CA SER A 413 -5.85 -12.52 39.52
C SER A 413 -6.74 -12.47 38.29
N VAL A 414 -6.81 -11.31 37.63
CA VAL A 414 -7.66 -11.11 36.45
C VAL A 414 -6.81 -10.58 35.29
N LEU A 415 -6.71 -11.35 34.22
CA LEU A 415 -6.08 -10.95 32.96
C LEU A 415 -7.14 -10.49 31.97
N LYS A 416 -6.93 -9.35 31.32
CA LYS A 416 -7.77 -8.88 30.22
C LYS A 416 -6.92 -8.71 28.97
N ILE A 417 -7.30 -9.40 27.89
CA ILE A 417 -6.75 -9.18 26.55
C ILE A 417 -7.79 -8.44 25.73
N THR A 418 -7.43 -7.22 25.32
CA THR A 418 -8.26 -6.32 24.53
C THR A 418 -8.06 -6.61 23.05
N TYR A 419 -9.17 -6.62 22.30
CA TYR A 419 -9.15 -6.79 20.85
C TYR A 419 -8.86 -5.47 20.14
N ASP A 420 -8.42 -5.58 18.90
CA ASP A 420 -7.99 -4.48 18.06
C ASP A 420 -9.14 -3.66 17.45
N LYS A 421 -10.32 -4.26 17.37
CA LYS A 421 -11.60 -3.61 17.11
C LYS A 421 -12.72 -4.39 17.80
N LYS A 422 -13.97 -3.96 17.59
CA LYS A 422 -15.12 -4.71 18.10
C LYS A 422 -15.45 -5.87 17.15
N TYR A 423 -15.71 -7.05 17.70
CA TYR A 423 -16.09 -8.24 16.95
C TYR A 423 -17.51 -8.69 17.31
N SER A 424 -18.26 -9.21 16.33
CA SER A 424 -19.57 -9.82 16.58
C SER A 424 -19.40 -11.19 17.24
N ARG A 425 -20.44 -11.67 17.93
CA ARG A 425 -20.45 -13.04 18.46
C ARG A 425 -20.19 -14.08 17.36
N GLU A 426 -20.76 -13.87 16.17
CA GLU A 426 -20.59 -14.76 15.02
C GLU A 426 -19.13 -14.88 14.56
N MET A 427 -18.38 -13.77 14.58
CA MET A 427 -16.94 -13.79 14.26
C MET A 427 -16.11 -14.49 15.35
N LEU A 428 -16.62 -14.54 16.58
CA LEU A 428 -15.95 -15.10 17.75
C LEU A 428 -16.39 -16.56 18.03
N LYS A 429 -17.05 -17.25 17.09
CA LYS A 429 -17.52 -18.63 17.28
C LYS A 429 -16.41 -19.58 17.74
N ASN A 430 -15.22 -19.44 17.16
CA ASN A 430 -14.04 -20.21 17.55
C ASN A 430 -12.93 -19.24 17.94
N VAL A 431 -12.49 -19.33 19.20
CA VAL A 431 -11.44 -18.47 19.76
C VAL A 431 -10.30 -19.35 20.23
N LYS A 432 -9.10 -19.14 19.67
CA LYS A 432 -7.86 -19.70 20.20
C LYS A 432 -7.16 -18.62 21.02
N LEU A 433 -6.73 -18.96 22.21
CA LEU A 433 -6.04 -18.09 23.14
C LEU A 433 -4.65 -18.65 23.40
N LYS A 434 -3.64 -17.78 23.25
CA LYS A 434 -2.28 -18.03 23.71
C LYS A 434 -1.83 -16.98 24.69
N TYR A 435 -1.10 -17.39 25.72
CA TYR A 435 -0.48 -16.50 26.70
C TYR A 435 0.79 -17.17 27.22
N GLY A 436 1.95 -16.68 26.78
CA GLY A 436 3.25 -17.31 26.98
C GLY A 436 3.63 -18.28 25.87
N ALA A 437 4.81 -18.88 26.04
CA ALA A 437 5.41 -19.83 25.09
C ALA A 437 4.85 -21.25 25.30
#